data_AF-A0A9D9C5T6-F1
#
_entry.id   AF-A0A9D9C5T6-F1
#
_cell.length_a   1.000
_cell.length_b   1.000
_cell.length_c   1.000
_cell.angle_alpha   90.00
_cell.angle_beta   90.00
_cell.angle_gamma   90.00
#
_symmetry.space_group_name_H-M   'P 1'
#
loop_
_entity.id
_entity.type
_entity.pdbx_description
1 polymer ?
#
loop_
_entity_poly.entity_id
_entity_poly.type
_entity_poly.pdbx_seq_one_letter_code
_entity_poly.pdbx_strand_id
1 'polypeptide(L)'
;KRLYVCIPMFAAVIALLVWQMENPQGFDVIWSLFGWSNQTLSVFTLWAITVYLAQQRKCYWITLLPARFMTVVCTTYILIAPEGFELSFTAGLAGGLTLMVLFAAIFMKYKNTIK
;
A
#
# COMPACT_ATOMS: atom_id res chain seq x y z
N LYS A 1 24.02 0.95 26.22
CA LYS A 1 22.62 1.24 25.81
C LYS A 1 22.26 0.83 24.37
N ARG A 2 23.19 0.79 23.41
CA ARG A 2 22.90 0.26 22.04
C ARG A 2 22.61 -1.26 22.03
N LEU A 3 23.26 -2.02 22.92
CA LEU A 3 23.10 -3.48 23.03
C LEU A 3 21.67 -3.94 23.36
N TYR A 4 20.94 -3.16 24.17
CA TYR A 4 19.54 -3.46 24.53
C TYR A 4 18.57 -3.33 23.34
N VAL A 5 18.92 -2.56 22.32
CA VAL A 5 18.15 -2.45 21.07
C VAL A 5 18.57 -3.55 20.08
N CYS A 6 19.85 -3.94 20.11
CA CYS A 6 20.37 -5.02 19.27
C CYS A 6 19.82 -6.40 19.66
N ILE A 7 19.71 -6.71 20.96
CA ILE A 7 19.23 -8.02 21.44
C ILE A 7 17.84 -8.39 20.88
N PRO A 8 16.79 -7.54 20.97
CA PRO A 8 15.48 -7.87 20.42
C PRO A 8 15.49 -7.91 18.89
N MET A 9 16.31 -7.07 18.22
CA MET A 9 16.48 -7.16 16.76
C MET A 9 17.08 -8.51 16.34
N PHE A 10 18.16 -8.95 17.00
CA PHE A 10 18.80 -10.23 16.69
C PHE A 10 17.88 -11.42 17.01
N ALA A 11 17.16 -11.36 18.13
CA ALA A 11 16.17 -12.39 18.47
C ALA A 11 15.04 -12.46 17.44
N ALA A 12 14.52 -11.32 16.98
CA ALA A 12 13.51 -11.26 15.93
C ALA A 12 14.02 -11.83 14.61
N VAL A 13 15.26 -11.49 14.21
CA VAL A 13 15.88 -12.03 12.98
C VAL A 13 16.11 -13.53 13.09
N ILE A 14 16.59 -14.04 14.23
CA ILE A 14 16.77 -15.48 14.45
C ILE A 14 15.43 -16.21 14.41
N ALA A 15 14.39 -15.67 15.04
CA ALA A 15 13.03 -16.25 15.00
C ALA A 15 12.47 -16.28 13.57
N LEU A 16 12.67 -15.20 12.80
CA LEU A 16 12.30 -15.13 11.38
C LEU A 16 13.07 -16.18 10.56
N LEU A 17 14.37 -16.34 10.78
CA LEU A 17 15.19 -17.32 10.07
C LEU A 17 14.75 -18.75 10.37
N VAL A 18 14.44 -19.07 11.62
CA VAL A 18 13.93 -20.40 12.01
C VAL A 18 12.58 -20.66 11.34
N TRP A 19 11.67 -19.68 11.34
CA TRP A 19 10.38 -19.79 10.66
C TRP A 19 10.52 -19.95 9.14
N GLN A 20 11.49 -19.26 8.53
CA GLN A 20 11.82 -19.37 7.10
C GLN A 20 12.42 -20.73 6.72
N MET A 21 13.21 -21.35 7.60
CA MET A 21 13.75 -22.70 7.37
C MET A 21 12.67 -23.78 7.46
N GLU A 22 11.65 -23.56 8.28
CA GLU A 22 10.53 -24.50 8.47
C GLU A 22 9.47 -24.38 7.36
N ASN A 23 9.34 -23.20 6.75
CA ASN A 23 8.38 -22.92 5.68
C ASN A 23 9.11 -22.52 4.38
N PRO A 24 9.25 -23.42 3.38
CA PRO A 24 9.93 -23.09 2.13
C PRO A 24 9.26 -21.94 1.34
N GLN A 25 8.00 -21.61 1.63
CA GLN A 25 7.25 -20.50 1.03
C GLN A 25 7.33 -19.18 1.84
N GLY A 26 7.86 -19.21 3.07
CA GLY A 26 7.85 -18.04 3.96
C GLY A 26 8.70 -16.87 3.45
N PHE A 27 9.75 -17.12 2.66
CA PHE A 27 10.54 -16.07 2.02
C PHE A 27 9.76 -15.36 0.90
N ASP A 28 9.05 -16.12 0.06
CA ASP A 28 8.28 -15.58 -1.06
C ASP A 28 7.13 -14.66 -0.58
N VAL A 29 6.52 -15.04 0.55
CA VAL A 29 5.51 -14.24 1.25
C VAL A 29 6.06 -12.88 1.69
N ILE A 30 7.17 -12.89 2.43
CA ILE A 30 7.80 -11.65 2.94
C ILE A 30 8.25 -10.78 1.77
N TRP A 31 8.81 -11.40 0.73
CA TRP A 31 9.25 -10.71 -0.46
C TRP A 31 8.09 -10.01 -1.18
N SER A 32 6.95 -10.69 -1.31
CA SER A 32 5.78 -10.13 -1.95
C SER A 32 5.12 -9.02 -1.10
N LEU A 33 5.10 -9.17 0.22
CA LEU A 33 4.66 -8.12 1.16
C LEU A 33 5.59 -6.89 1.13
N PHE A 34 6.90 -7.10 0.98
CA PHE A 34 7.87 -6.03 0.81
C PHE A 34 7.64 -5.29 -0.51
N GLY A 35 7.42 -6.02 -1.61
CA GLY A 35 7.03 -5.46 -2.90
C GLY A 35 5.75 -4.63 -2.81
N TRP A 36 4.71 -5.16 -2.17
CA TRP A 36 3.45 -4.46 -1.94
C TRP A 36 3.61 -3.21 -1.06
N SER A 37 4.43 -3.29 -0.01
CA SER A 37 4.70 -2.14 0.87
C SER A 37 5.34 -0.98 0.10
N ASN A 38 6.25 -1.28 -0.82
CA ASN A 38 6.89 -0.27 -1.68
C ASN A 38 5.90 0.37 -2.67
N GLN A 39 4.96 -0.42 -3.21
CA GLN A 39 3.88 0.11 -4.05
C GLN A 39 2.94 1.02 -3.24
N THR A 40 2.60 0.62 -2.01
CA THR A 40 1.74 1.40 -1.11
C THR A 40 2.38 2.73 -0.71
N LEU A 41 3.68 2.75 -0.44
CA LEU A 41 4.43 3.99 -0.18
C LEU A 41 4.37 4.94 -1.38
N SER A 42 4.49 4.38 -2.59
CA SER A 42 4.39 5.15 -3.83
C SER A 42 2.98 5.73 -4.02
N VAL A 43 1.92 4.98 -3.66
CA VAL A 43 0.53 5.46 -3.67
C VAL A 43 0.36 6.69 -2.78
N PHE A 44 0.83 6.63 -1.54
CA PHE A 44 0.73 7.77 -0.61
C PHE A 44 1.48 8.99 -1.12
N THR A 45 2.66 8.79 -1.68
CA THR A 45 3.47 9.86 -2.27
C THR A 45 2.78 10.50 -3.47
N LEU A 46 2.20 9.70 -4.38
CA LEU A 46 1.45 10.20 -5.53
C LEU A 46 0.21 10.99 -5.10
N TRP A 47 -0.51 10.55 -4.06
CA TRP A 47 -1.64 11.30 -3.50
C TRP A 47 -1.20 12.63 -2.88
N ALA A 48 -0.09 12.65 -2.15
CA ALA A 48 0.48 13.88 -1.60
C ALA A 48 0.88 14.88 -2.70
N ILE A 49 1.55 14.40 -3.76
CA ILE A 49 1.91 15.24 -4.91
C ILE A 49 0.65 15.75 -5.63
N THR A 50 -0.37 14.92 -5.78
CA THR A 50 -1.64 15.31 -6.41
C THR A 50 -2.35 16.41 -5.64
N VAL A 51 -2.38 16.32 -4.31
CA VAL A 51 -2.90 17.37 -3.42
C VAL A 51 -2.08 18.66 -3.54
N TYR A 52 -0.75 18.56 -3.56
CA TYR A 52 0.15 19.69 -3.73
C TYR A 52 -0.05 20.41 -5.08
N LEU A 53 -0.11 19.66 -6.19
CA LEU A 53 -0.35 20.21 -7.53
C LEU A 53 -1.75 20.84 -7.65
N ALA A 54 -2.75 20.25 -6.98
CA ALA A 54 -4.10 20.80 -6.93
C ALA A 54 -4.15 22.15 -6.19
N GLN A 55 -3.43 22.30 -5.08
CA GLN A 55 -3.30 23.58 -4.37
C GLN A 55 -2.61 24.63 -5.24
N GLN A 56 -1.56 24.25 -5.96
CA GLN A 56 -0.80 25.14 -6.86
C GLN A 56 -1.51 25.45 -8.19
N ARG A 57 -2.76 24.95 -8.40
CA ARG A 57 -3.55 25.08 -9.64
C ARG A 57 -2.79 24.64 -10.90
N LYS A 58 -1.83 23.73 -10.78
CA LYS A 58 -1.08 23.14 -11.90
C LYS A 58 -1.77 21.87 -12.41
N CYS A 59 -1.26 21.27 -13.49
CA CYS A 59 -1.81 20.06 -14.09
C CYS A 59 -1.69 18.83 -13.15
N TYR A 60 -2.63 18.69 -12.21
CA TYR A 60 -2.70 17.59 -11.25
C TYR A 60 -3.18 16.26 -11.87
N TRP A 61 -3.72 16.30 -13.09
CA TRP A 61 -4.23 15.11 -13.79
C TRP A 61 -3.14 14.06 -14.07
N ILE A 62 -1.90 14.51 -14.28
CA ILE A 62 -0.75 13.65 -14.57
C ILE A 62 -0.44 12.72 -13.40
N THR A 63 -0.62 13.18 -12.14
CA THR A 63 -0.37 12.36 -10.95
C THR A 63 -1.65 11.69 -10.44
N LEU A 64 -2.83 12.27 -10.69
CA LEU A 64 -4.11 11.71 -10.26
C LEU A 64 -4.48 10.40 -10.97
N LEU A 65 -4.16 10.26 -12.26
CA LEU A 65 -4.41 9.02 -13.01
C LEU A 65 -3.60 7.83 -12.44
N PRO A 66 -2.26 7.91 -12.34
CA PRO A 66 -1.47 6.83 -11.75
C PRO A 66 -1.77 6.62 -10.27
N ALA A 67 -2.08 7.68 -9.49
CA ALA A 67 -2.47 7.54 -8.09
C ALA A 67 -3.71 6.64 -7.93
N ARG A 68 -4.75 6.88 -8.75
CA ARG A 68 -6.00 6.09 -8.71
C ARG A 68 -5.78 4.64 -9.14
N PHE A 69 -5.01 4.43 -10.20
CA PHE A 69 -4.69 3.07 -10.66
C PHE A 69 -3.92 2.30 -9.59
N MET A 70 -2.88 2.91 -9.02
CA MET A 70 -2.05 2.26 -8.00
C MET A 70 -2.83 1.98 -6.70
N THR A 71 -3.79 2.83 -6.30
CA THR A 71 -4.71 2.49 -5.19
C THR A 71 -5.52 1.22 -5.46
N VAL A 72 -6.06 1.05 -6.67
CA VAL A 72 -6.83 -0.16 -7.01
C VAL A 72 -5.92 -1.38 -6.96
N VAL A 73 -4.72 -1.30 -7.54
CA VAL A 73 -3.76 -2.41 -7.57
C VAL A 73 -3.32 -2.81 -6.15
N CYS A 74 -2.97 -1.84 -5.30
CA CYS A 74 -2.54 -2.14 -3.92
C CYS A 74 -3.66 -2.73 -3.07
N THR A 75 -4.90 -2.22 -3.22
CA THR A 75 -6.07 -2.70 -2.48
C THR A 75 -6.53 -4.08 -2.97
N THR A 76 -6.55 -4.31 -4.28
CA THR A 76 -6.92 -5.63 -4.82
C THR A 76 -5.92 -6.70 -4.39
N TYR A 77 -4.63 -6.36 -4.41
CA TYR A 77 -3.57 -7.26 -3.96
C TYR A 77 -3.76 -7.69 -2.50
N ILE A 78 -3.95 -6.76 -1.55
CA ILE A 78 -4.07 -7.13 -0.13
C ILE A 78 -5.34 -7.94 0.18
N LEU A 79 -6.40 -7.75 -0.61
CA LEU A 79 -7.65 -8.49 -0.43
C LEU A 79 -7.58 -9.91 -1.01
N ILE A 80 -6.89 -10.09 -2.14
CA ILE A 80 -6.80 -11.39 -2.85
C ILE A 80 -5.63 -12.24 -2.34
N ALA A 81 -4.55 -11.62 -1.87
CA ALA A 81 -3.36 -12.34 -1.47
C ALA A 81 -3.66 -13.40 -0.40
N PRO A 82 -3.07 -14.60 -0.50
CA PRO A 82 -3.22 -15.66 0.49
C PRO A 82 -2.75 -15.25 1.88
N GLU A 83 -1.79 -14.34 1.92
CA GLU A 83 -1.22 -13.76 3.15
C GLU A 83 -2.04 -12.59 3.71
N GLY A 84 -3.07 -12.16 2.97
CA GLY A 84 -3.93 -11.03 3.30
C GLY A 84 -5.27 -11.50 3.85
N PHE A 85 -6.34 -11.21 3.11
CA PHE A 85 -7.70 -11.56 3.50
C PHE A 85 -8.28 -12.76 2.73
N GLU A 86 -7.53 -13.37 1.80
CA GLU A 86 -7.96 -14.56 1.04
C GLU A 86 -9.36 -14.44 0.40
N LEU A 87 -9.74 -13.23 -0.01
CA LEU A 87 -11.05 -12.99 -0.62
C LEU A 87 -11.06 -13.43 -2.08
N SER A 88 -12.25 -13.78 -2.56
CA SER A 88 -12.45 -14.08 -3.98
C SER A 88 -12.02 -12.89 -4.86
N PHE A 89 -11.54 -13.19 -6.07
CA PHE A 89 -11.13 -12.17 -7.04
C PHE A 89 -12.17 -11.07 -7.25
N THR A 90 -13.45 -11.45 -7.28
CA THR A 90 -14.59 -10.52 -7.40
C THR A 90 -14.70 -9.57 -6.21
N ALA A 91 -14.53 -10.08 -4.98
CA ALA A 91 -14.56 -9.26 -3.77
C ALA A 91 -13.33 -8.34 -3.69
N GLY A 92 -12.15 -8.81 -4.09
CA GLY A 92 -10.93 -8.01 -4.18
C GLY A 92 -11.08 -6.83 -5.16
N LEU A 93 -11.58 -7.08 -6.36
CA LEU A 93 -11.89 -6.05 -7.34
C LEU A 93 -12.95 -5.05 -6.84
N ALA A 94 -14.02 -5.53 -6.21
CA ALA A 94 -15.03 -4.68 -5.61
C ALA A 94 -14.42 -3.77 -4.52
N GLY A 95 -13.55 -4.32 -3.66
CA GLY A 95 -12.82 -3.54 -2.65
C GLY A 95 -11.90 -2.48 -3.25
N GLY A 96 -11.15 -2.83 -4.31
CA GLY A 96 -10.29 -1.88 -5.02
C GLY A 96 -11.06 -0.72 -5.65
N LEU A 97 -12.16 -1.04 -6.34
CA LEU A 97 -13.01 -0.04 -7.00
C LEU A 97 -13.74 0.86 -5.98
N THR A 98 -14.24 0.30 -4.88
CA THR A 98 -14.90 1.08 -3.83
C THR A 98 -13.93 2.08 -3.18
N LEU A 99 -12.70 1.65 -2.87
CA LEU A 99 -11.67 2.54 -2.35
C LEU A 99 -11.24 3.61 -3.36
N MET A 100 -11.14 3.28 -4.65
CA MET A 100 -10.87 4.28 -5.69
C MET A 100 -11.95 5.38 -5.72
N VAL A 101 -13.22 4.99 -5.64
CA VAL A 101 -14.36 5.93 -5.62
C VAL A 101 -14.34 6.79 -4.36
N LEU A 102 -14.05 6.19 -3.19
CA LEU A 102 -13.93 6.91 -1.92
C LEU A 102 -12.82 7.97 -1.97
N PHE A 103 -11.61 7.59 -2.38
CA PHE A 103 -10.48 8.52 -2.49
C PHE A 103 -10.74 9.62 -3.51
N ALA A 104 -11.38 9.30 -4.65
CA ALA A 104 -11.80 10.30 -5.62
C ALA A 104 -12.86 11.26 -5.04
N ALA A 105 -13.83 10.76 -4.28
CA ALA A 105 -14.86 11.58 -3.64
C ALA A 105 -14.26 12.52 -2.57
N ILE A 106 -13.33 12.01 -1.74
CA ILE A 106 -12.59 12.81 -0.75
C ILE A 106 -11.81 13.91 -1.44
N PHE A 107 -11.11 13.59 -2.53
CA PHE A 107 -10.35 14.58 -3.31
C PHE A 107 -11.24 15.64 -3.95
N MET A 108 -12.40 15.24 -4.50
CA MET A 108 -13.38 16.18 -5.06
C MET A 108 -13.94 17.12 -3.99
N LYS A 109 -14.25 16.59 -2.80
CA LYS A 109 -14.68 17.41 -1.66
C LYS A 109 -13.58 18.39 -1.24
N TYR A 110 -12.34 17.91 -1.11
CA TYR A 110 -11.18 18.73 -0.79
C TYR A 110 -10.94 19.84 -1.82
N LYS A 111 -11.04 19.52 -3.12
CA LYS A 111 -10.93 20.50 -4.20
C LYS A 111 -12.02 21.57 -4.12
N ASN A 112 -13.26 21.19 -3.79
CA ASN A 112 -14.35 22.15 -3.63
C ASN A 112 -14.18 23.05 -2.40
N THR A 113 -13.50 22.58 -1.34
CA THR A 113 -13.16 23.39 -0.17
C THR A 113 -12.04 24.42 -0.44
N ILE A 114 -11.19 24.18 -1.43
CA ILE A 114 -10.07 25.08 -1.79
C ILE A 114 -10.47 26.16 -2.82
N LYS A 115 -11.72 26.12 -3.30
CA LYS A 115 -12.25 27.20 -4.15
C LYS A 115 -12.32 28.52 -3.40
#